data_AF-A0A151J2K5-F1
#
_entry.id   AF-A0A151J2K5-F1
#
_cell.length_a   1.000
_cell.length_b   1.000
_cell.length_c   1.000
_cell.angle_alpha   90.00
_cell.angle_beta   90.00
_cell.angle_gamma   90.00
#
_symmetry.space_group_name_H-M   'P 1'
#
loop_
_entity.id
_entity.type
_entity.pdbx_description
1 polymer ?
#
loop_
_entity_poly.entity_id
_entity_poly.type
_entity_poly.pdbx_seq_one_letter_code
_entity_poly.pdbx_strand_id
1 'polypeptide(L)'
;MYSAVGSNTRKDYYVPFQNNDEIPSFTKICAKVNSKKKFSPCILGRKYALTRTGYKFLEIGINVGPPSYVEIAIGDNRGNELTLSIETWKGLYEQRWNIQNCLRNHCKGNSITVGPLTVRFSMIENAKIVCLESSNVRLMMTESTILFMFNLDKYIELAFDQLVGIVEKVDINFTRFSNISSTVTDAKVIPNVICASDYFDKNQLLDCELLAVVFCA
;
A
#
# COMPACT_ATOMS: atom_id res chain seq x y z
N MET A 1 71.57 8.95 -31.30
CA MET A 1 70.92 9.53 -32.50
C MET A 1 70.40 10.92 -32.14
N TYR A 2 70.48 11.80 -33.13
CA TYR A 2 70.38 13.26 -33.16
C TYR A 2 69.21 13.97 -32.44
N SER A 3 69.49 15.25 -32.14
CA SER A 3 68.75 16.33 -31.48
C SER A 3 67.52 16.89 -32.23
N ALA A 4 66.62 17.58 -31.49
CA ALA A 4 66.02 18.90 -31.79
C ALA A 4 64.89 19.17 -30.76
N VAL A 5 64.95 20.19 -29.88
CA VAL A 5 64.60 21.62 -30.11
C VAL A 5 63.16 21.81 -30.61
N GLY A 6 62.32 22.50 -29.83
CA GLY A 6 60.99 22.94 -30.27
C GLY A 6 60.18 23.62 -29.18
N SER A 7 60.44 24.91 -28.98
CA SER A 7 59.80 25.84 -28.04
C SER A 7 58.43 26.39 -28.50
N ASN A 8 57.62 26.80 -27.51
CA ASN A 8 56.65 27.92 -27.49
C ASN A 8 55.38 27.91 -28.38
N THR A 9 54.21 28.09 -27.73
CA THR A 9 53.13 29.07 -28.05
C THR A 9 51.95 28.86 -27.08
N ARG A 10 51.74 29.72 -26.06
CA ARG A 10 50.95 30.98 -25.99
C ARG A 10 49.41 30.83 -26.06
N LYS A 11 48.79 31.27 -24.95
CA LYS A 11 47.49 31.97 -24.76
C LYS A 11 46.28 31.21 -24.19
N ASP A 12 45.75 31.85 -23.15
CA ASP A 12 44.55 31.60 -22.36
C ASP A 12 43.26 31.58 -23.18
N TYR A 13 42.32 30.70 -22.79
CA TYR A 13 40.89 30.87 -23.04
C TYR A 13 40.09 30.40 -21.81
N TYR A 14 39.06 31.16 -21.48
CA TYR A 14 38.16 31.01 -20.33
C TYR A 14 36.84 30.32 -20.79
N VAL A 15 36.15 29.61 -19.85
CA VAL A 15 34.68 29.22 -19.78
C VAL A 15 34.22 28.02 -20.65
N PRO A 16 33.32 27.08 -20.20
CA PRO A 16 32.18 27.32 -19.30
C PRO A 16 31.89 26.37 -18.13
N PHE A 17 31.15 26.95 -17.17
CA PHE A 17 30.28 26.30 -16.20
C PHE A 17 29.51 25.13 -16.85
N GLN A 18 29.54 23.96 -16.20
CA GLN A 18 28.59 22.90 -16.45
C GLN A 18 27.69 22.75 -15.22
N ASN A 19 26.44 23.17 -15.38
CA ASN A 19 25.33 22.85 -14.50
C ASN A 19 25.18 21.32 -14.47
N ASN A 20 25.43 20.72 -13.31
CA ASN A 20 24.88 19.42 -13.00
C ASN A 20 23.71 19.63 -12.03
N ASP A 21 22.62 20.19 -12.56
CA ASP A 21 21.29 20.02 -11.97
C ASP A 21 20.88 18.56 -12.21
N GLU A 22 21.41 17.65 -11.40
CA GLU A 22 20.75 16.36 -11.20
C GLU A 22 19.49 16.62 -10.37
N ILE A 23 18.37 16.74 -11.09
CA ILE A 23 17.03 16.61 -10.54
C ILE A 23 17.03 15.37 -9.62
N PRO A 24 16.82 15.53 -8.30
CA PRO A 24 16.74 14.36 -7.43
C PRO A 24 15.53 13.53 -7.87
N SER A 25 15.76 12.31 -8.33
CA SER A 25 14.66 11.39 -8.61
C SER A 25 13.82 11.23 -7.34
N PHE A 26 12.50 11.20 -7.49
CA PHE A 26 11.51 11.00 -6.42
C PHE A 26 11.84 9.79 -5.52
N THR A 27 12.65 8.85 -6.00
CA THR A 27 13.16 7.69 -5.26
C THR A 27 13.92 8.06 -3.98
N LYS A 28 14.57 9.23 -3.90
CA LYS A 28 15.41 9.59 -2.74
C LYS A 28 14.62 10.16 -1.55
N ILE A 29 13.39 10.63 -1.73
CA ILE A 29 12.58 11.19 -0.63
C ILE A 29 11.92 10.05 0.18
N CYS A 30 11.56 8.94 -0.47
CA CYS A 30 10.93 7.80 0.21
C CYS A 30 11.91 6.88 0.96
N ALA A 31 13.23 7.00 0.75
CA ALA A 31 14.21 6.04 1.28
C ALA A 31 14.68 6.31 2.73
N LYS A 32 14.17 7.36 3.40
CA LYS A 32 14.65 7.74 4.74
C LYS A 32 13.58 7.81 5.82
N VAL A 33 12.57 6.93 5.73
CA VAL A 33 11.66 6.64 6.86
C VAL A 33 11.89 5.19 7.29
N ASN A 34 13.00 4.95 7.99
CA ASN A 34 13.25 3.68 8.65
C ASN A 34 12.64 3.73 10.06
N SER A 35 11.32 3.51 10.13
CA SER A 35 10.61 3.14 11.35
C SER A 35 9.35 2.36 10.96
N LYS A 36 9.42 1.02 11.01
CA LYS A 36 8.29 0.06 10.98
C LYS A 36 6.93 0.68 10.58
N LYS A 37 6.74 1.03 9.30
CA LYS A 37 5.44 1.52 8.85
C LYS A 37 4.53 0.31 8.74
N LYS A 38 3.65 0.15 9.73
CA LYS A 38 2.80 -1.02 9.96
C LYS A 38 1.54 -1.07 9.08
N PHE A 39 1.36 -0.08 8.20
CA PHE A 39 0.35 -0.01 7.15
C PHE A 39 0.88 0.90 6.05
N SER A 40 0.72 0.53 4.78
CA SER A 40 0.74 1.52 3.72
C SER A 40 -0.49 2.40 3.91
N PRO A 41 -0.36 3.73 4.05
CA PRO A 41 -1.51 4.58 4.31
C PRO A 41 -2.47 4.51 3.10
N CYS A 42 -3.62 3.87 3.30
CA CYS A 42 -4.67 3.82 2.29
C CYS A 42 -5.60 5.02 2.47
N ILE A 43 -5.94 5.69 1.38
CA ILE A 43 -7.00 6.71 1.36
C ILE A 43 -8.33 6.07 0.98
N LEU A 44 -9.42 6.74 1.32
CA LEU A 44 -10.81 6.34 1.13
C LEU A 44 -11.09 4.94 1.71
N GLY A 45 -10.32 4.58 2.74
CA GLY A 45 -10.29 3.26 3.33
C GLY A 45 -11.48 2.98 4.25
N ARG A 46 -11.92 1.73 4.28
CA ARG A 46 -12.88 1.22 5.28
C ARG A 46 -12.29 0.03 6.00
N LYS A 47 -12.29 0.11 7.33
CA LYS A 47 -11.78 -0.92 8.23
C LYS A 47 -12.93 -1.59 8.99
N TYR A 48 -13.03 -2.91 8.88
CA TYR A 48 -14.05 -3.73 9.52
C TYR A 48 -13.41 -4.58 10.62
N ALA A 49 -13.88 -4.43 11.86
CA ALA A 49 -13.44 -5.27 12.96
C ALA A 49 -13.96 -6.70 12.78
N LEU A 50 -13.06 -7.68 12.66
CA LEU A 50 -13.41 -9.10 12.51
C LEU A 50 -13.60 -9.81 13.85
N THR A 51 -13.18 -9.17 14.95
CA THR A 51 -13.42 -9.64 16.31
C THR A 51 -14.09 -8.54 17.13
N ARG A 52 -14.83 -8.90 18.18
CA ARG A 52 -15.46 -7.93 19.11
C ARG A 52 -14.45 -6.95 19.71
N THR A 53 -13.21 -7.39 19.90
CA THR A 53 -12.12 -6.59 20.43
C THR A 53 -11.41 -5.73 19.38
N GLY A 54 -11.75 -5.86 18.09
CA GLY A 54 -11.02 -5.22 16.99
C GLY A 54 -9.59 -5.72 16.82
N TYR A 55 -9.21 -6.82 17.48
CA TYR A 55 -7.87 -7.40 17.42
C TYR A 55 -7.50 -7.84 16.00
N LYS A 56 -8.48 -8.28 15.21
CA LYS A 56 -8.34 -8.56 13.78
C LYS A 56 -9.26 -7.66 12.98
N PHE A 57 -8.83 -7.31 11.78
CA PHE A 57 -9.59 -6.47 10.89
C PHE A 57 -9.44 -6.90 9.43
N LEU A 58 -10.41 -6.50 8.63
CA LEU A 58 -10.37 -6.48 7.17
C LEU A 58 -10.43 -5.01 6.75
N GLU A 59 -9.54 -4.60 5.87
CA GLU A 59 -9.45 -3.24 5.38
C GLU A 59 -9.48 -3.25 3.85
N ILE A 60 -10.19 -2.29 3.27
CA ILE A 60 -10.16 -2.03 1.83
C ILE A 60 -9.98 -0.53 1.61
N GLY A 61 -9.07 -0.13 0.74
CA GLY A 61 -8.79 1.29 0.45
C GLY A 61 -7.89 1.44 -0.77
N ILE A 62 -7.49 2.67 -1.08
CA ILE A 62 -6.56 2.96 -2.18
C ILE A 62 -5.18 3.20 -1.62
N ASN A 63 -4.23 2.34 -1.99
CA ASN A 63 -2.82 2.58 -1.76
C ASN A 63 -2.32 3.59 -2.81
N VAL A 64 -1.81 4.72 -2.35
CA VAL A 64 -1.40 5.84 -3.21
C VAL A 64 0.03 5.65 -3.68
N GLY A 65 0.23 5.63 -4.98
CA GLY A 65 1.54 5.56 -5.61
C GLY A 65 1.44 5.78 -7.12
N PRO A 66 2.55 5.79 -7.87
CA PRO A 66 2.51 5.72 -9.32
C PRO A 66 2.74 4.27 -9.80
N PRO A 67 1.70 3.50 -10.20
CA PRO A 67 0.26 3.81 -10.17
C PRO A 67 -0.41 3.49 -8.82
N SER A 68 -1.52 4.16 -8.51
CA SER A 68 -2.33 3.86 -7.32
C SER A 68 -3.15 2.61 -7.58
N TYR A 69 -3.49 1.88 -6.52
CA TYR A 69 -4.29 0.67 -6.66
C TYR A 69 -5.17 0.43 -5.44
N VAL A 70 -6.27 -0.31 -5.65
CA VAL A 70 -7.13 -0.75 -4.55
C VAL A 70 -6.49 -1.92 -3.85
N GLU A 71 -6.36 -1.82 -2.53
CA GLU A 71 -5.76 -2.81 -1.67
C GLU A 71 -6.84 -3.41 -0.74
N ILE A 72 -6.86 -4.74 -0.64
CA ILE A 72 -7.64 -5.47 0.38
C ILE A 72 -6.64 -6.10 1.34
N ALA A 73 -6.77 -5.83 2.63
CA ALA A 73 -5.83 -6.34 3.62
C ALA A 73 -6.55 -6.97 4.82
N ILE A 74 -6.08 -8.13 5.26
CA ILE A 74 -6.50 -8.76 6.51
C ILE A 74 -5.34 -8.59 7.48
N GLY A 75 -5.58 -8.09 8.68
CA GLY A 75 -4.50 -7.95 9.65
C GLY A 75 -4.91 -8.08 11.09
N ASP A 76 -3.92 -7.91 11.95
CA ASP A 76 -4.09 -7.86 13.40
C ASP A 76 -3.38 -6.66 14.03
N ASN A 77 -3.71 -6.36 15.29
CA ASN A 77 -3.10 -5.24 16.01
C ASN A 77 -1.60 -5.43 16.33
N ARG A 78 -1.03 -6.62 16.07
CA ARG A 78 0.42 -6.86 16.17
C ARG A 78 1.16 -6.39 14.92
N GLY A 79 0.44 -5.92 13.90
CA GLY A 79 0.96 -5.45 12.63
C GLY A 79 1.35 -6.60 11.70
N ASN A 80 0.74 -7.77 11.89
CA ASN A 80 0.73 -8.78 10.84
C ASN A 80 -0.39 -8.38 9.87
N GLU A 81 -0.04 -8.23 8.59
CA GLU A 81 -0.98 -7.82 7.56
C GLU A 81 -0.76 -8.63 6.30
N LEU A 82 -1.86 -9.16 5.77
CA LEU A 82 -1.89 -9.98 4.57
C LEU A 82 -2.70 -9.23 3.53
N THR A 83 -1.99 -8.68 2.56
CA THR A 83 -2.58 -8.03 1.39
C THR A 83 -3.06 -9.08 0.38
N LEU A 84 -4.25 -8.86 -0.16
CA LEU A 84 -4.95 -9.72 -1.10
C LEU A 84 -5.28 -8.95 -2.36
N SER A 85 -5.09 -9.59 -3.52
CA SER A 85 -5.74 -9.15 -4.75
C SER A 85 -7.24 -9.47 -4.69
N ILE A 86 -8.05 -8.76 -5.48
CA ILE A 86 -9.48 -9.07 -5.64
C ILE A 86 -9.71 -10.51 -6.11
N GLU A 87 -8.83 -11.03 -6.98
CA GLU A 87 -8.87 -12.42 -7.43
C GLU A 87 -8.64 -13.41 -6.29
N THR A 88 -7.67 -13.12 -5.42
CA THR A 88 -7.37 -13.96 -4.25
C THR A 88 -8.51 -13.90 -3.23
N TRP A 89 -9.12 -12.74 -3.02
CA TRP A 89 -10.31 -12.59 -2.18
C TRP A 89 -11.48 -13.43 -2.70
N LYS A 90 -11.82 -13.30 -3.99
CA LYS A 90 -12.91 -14.06 -4.63
C LYS A 90 -12.66 -15.56 -4.56
N GLY A 91 -11.46 -16.00 -4.91
CA GLY A 91 -11.08 -17.41 -4.80
C GLY A 91 -11.19 -17.93 -3.36
N LEU A 92 -10.84 -17.12 -2.36
CA LEU A 92 -10.97 -17.51 -0.95
C LEU A 92 -12.44 -17.65 -0.55
N TYR A 93 -13.29 -16.74 -1.00
CA TYR A 93 -14.74 -16.80 -0.77
C TYR A 93 -15.42 -17.97 -1.49
N GLU A 94 -14.98 -18.32 -2.69
CA GLU A 94 -15.45 -19.52 -3.41
C GLU A 94 -15.13 -20.80 -2.63
N GLN A 95 -13.99 -20.83 -1.95
CA GLN A 95 -13.57 -21.95 -1.08
C GLN A 95 -14.32 -21.99 0.27
N ARG A 96 -15.27 -21.09 0.56
CA ARG A 96 -15.96 -21.03 1.86
C ARG A 96 -16.59 -22.36 2.30
N TRP A 97 -17.19 -23.10 1.37
CA TRP A 97 -17.81 -24.40 1.66
C TRP A 97 -16.76 -25.47 1.98
N ASN A 98 -15.64 -25.47 1.25
CA ASN A 98 -14.53 -26.38 1.51
C ASN A 98 -13.89 -26.08 2.87
N ILE A 99 -13.69 -24.81 3.20
CA ILE A 99 -13.20 -24.33 4.50
C ILE A 99 -14.13 -24.78 5.62
N GLN A 100 -15.44 -24.56 5.49
CA GLN A 100 -16.43 -25.01 6.47
C GLN A 100 -16.44 -26.53 6.64
N ASN A 101 -16.35 -27.27 5.53
CA ASN A 101 -16.29 -28.72 5.56
C ASN A 101 -15.03 -29.23 6.27
N CYS A 102 -13.87 -28.61 6.01
CA CYS A 102 -12.62 -28.91 6.70
C CYS A 102 -12.68 -28.64 8.20
N LEU A 103 -13.35 -27.55 8.59
CA LEU A 103 -13.58 -27.20 10.00
C LEU A 103 -14.53 -28.19 10.68
N ARG A 104 -15.53 -28.71 9.99
CA ARG A 104 -16.45 -29.74 10.53
C ARG A 104 -15.79 -31.10 10.71
N ASN A 105 -15.03 -31.55 9.72
CA ASN A 105 -14.50 -32.91 9.65
C ASN A 105 -13.10 -33.08 10.26
N HIS A 106 -12.57 -32.07 10.94
CA HIS A 106 -11.24 -32.08 11.54
C HIS A 106 -10.15 -32.53 10.56
N CYS A 107 -10.11 -31.90 9.38
CA CYS A 107 -9.15 -32.20 8.32
C CYS A 107 -7.70 -31.84 8.73
N LYS A 108 -7.06 -32.72 9.51
CA LYS A 108 -5.69 -32.54 10.00
C LYS A 108 -4.71 -32.75 8.85
N GLY A 109 -3.96 -31.72 8.48
CA GLY A 109 -2.96 -31.76 7.42
C GLY A 109 -3.45 -31.35 6.03
N ASN A 110 -4.75 -31.07 5.86
CA ASN A 110 -5.26 -30.51 4.61
C ASN A 110 -4.95 -29.01 4.56
N SER A 111 -4.61 -28.53 3.37
CA SER A 111 -4.48 -27.11 3.08
C SER A 111 -5.24 -26.77 1.82
N ILE A 112 -5.81 -25.57 1.76
CA ILE A 112 -6.43 -25.03 0.56
C ILE A 112 -5.53 -23.91 0.06
N THR A 113 -5.17 -23.93 -1.22
CA THR A 113 -4.36 -22.90 -1.86
C THR A 113 -5.25 -22.04 -2.77
N VAL A 114 -5.14 -20.73 -2.64
CA VAL A 114 -5.84 -19.74 -3.47
C VAL A 114 -4.82 -18.71 -3.90
N GLY A 115 -4.33 -18.81 -5.14
CA GLY A 115 -3.23 -17.96 -5.62
C GLY A 115 -2.03 -18.02 -4.67
N PRO A 116 -1.54 -16.86 -4.14
CA PRO A 116 -0.43 -16.83 -3.19
C PRO A 116 -0.81 -17.17 -1.74
N LEU A 117 -2.10 -17.37 -1.45
CA LEU A 117 -2.62 -17.62 -0.11
C LEU A 117 -2.76 -19.12 0.16
N THR A 118 -2.23 -19.58 1.29
CA THR A 118 -2.46 -20.93 1.81
C THR A 118 -3.33 -20.86 3.06
N VAL A 119 -4.41 -21.64 3.08
CA VAL A 119 -5.31 -21.80 4.22
C VAL A 119 -5.02 -23.13 4.89
N ARG A 120 -4.57 -23.10 6.15
CA ARG A 120 -4.33 -24.29 6.97
C ARG A 120 -5.32 -24.39 8.11
N PHE A 121 -5.58 -25.62 8.53
CA PHE A 121 -6.49 -25.93 9.64
C PHE A 121 -5.72 -26.55 10.80
N SER A 122 -6.04 -26.10 12.01
CA SER A 122 -5.44 -26.63 13.23
C SER A 122 -6.44 -26.57 14.40
N MET A 123 -6.08 -27.20 15.51
CA MET A 123 -6.81 -27.09 16.76
C MET A 123 -5.85 -26.64 17.86
N ILE A 124 -6.27 -25.67 18.65
CA ILE A 124 -5.56 -25.19 19.84
C ILE A 124 -6.57 -25.22 20.98
N GLU A 125 -6.29 -25.97 22.05
CA GLU A 125 -7.17 -26.06 23.23
C GLU A 125 -8.64 -26.37 22.88
N ASN A 126 -8.85 -27.32 21.94
CA ASN A 126 -10.16 -27.70 21.37
C ASN A 126 -10.87 -26.62 20.53
N ALA A 127 -10.30 -25.42 20.38
CA ALA A 127 -10.77 -24.41 19.45
C ALA A 127 -10.27 -24.69 18.03
N LYS A 128 -11.17 -24.58 17.05
CA LYS A 128 -10.83 -24.70 15.63
C LYS A 128 -10.20 -23.40 15.14
N ILE A 129 -8.99 -23.52 14.60
CA ILE A 129 -8.19 -22.39 14.14
C ILE A 129 -7.94 -22.53 12.65
N VAL A 130 -8.24 -21.46 11.92
CA VAL A 130 -7.84 -21.27 10.54
C VAL A 130 -6.63 -20.37 10.50
N CYS A 131 -5.64 -20.78 9.73
CA CYS A 131 -4.43 -20.03 9.52
C CYS A 131 -4.31 -19.60 8.06
N LEU A 132 -4.32 -18.30 7.82
CA LEU A 132 -4.05 -17.68 6.53
C LEU A 132 -2.56 -17.41 6.42
N GLU A 133 -1.91 -17.98 5.41
CA GLU A 133 -0.47 -17.93 5.22
C GLU A 133 -0.13 -17.39 3.83
N SER A 134 0.75 -16.39 3.79
CA SER A 134 1.47 -15.93 2.59
C SER A 134 2.96 -15.95 2.89
N SER A 135 3.82 -15.72 1.88
CA SER A 135 5.27 -15.96 1.92
C SER A 135 5.97 -15.51 3.21
N ASN A 136 5.56 -14.38 3.79
CA ASN A 136 6.20 -13.80 4.98
C ASN A 136 5.21 -13.54 6.14
N VAL A 137 3.93 -13.83 5.98
CA VAL A 137 2.89 -13.43 6.94
C VAL A 137 1.96 -14.58 7.24
N ARG A 138 1.65 -14.74 8.53
CA ARG A 138 0.79 -15.78 9.05
C ARG A 138 -0.25 -15.18 9.99
N LEU A 139 -1.53 -15.38 9.69
CA LEU A 139 -2.65 -14.89 10.48
C LEU A 139 -3.53 -16.06 10.93
N MET A 140 -3.48 -16.35 12.23
CA MET A 140 -4.37 -17.34 12.86
C MET A 140 -5.66 -16.68 13.34
N MET A 141 -6.80 -17.27 13.05
CA MET A 141 -8.11 -16.80 13.49
C MET A 141 -9.06 -17.97 13.80
N THR A 142 -10.12 -17.72 14.54
CA THR A 142 -11.13 -18.74 14.85
C THR A 142 -12.07 -18.98 13.67
N GLU A 143 -12.77 -20.11 13.70
CA GLU A 143 -13.88 -20.41 12.76
C GLU A 143 -14.87 -19.25 12.67
N SER A 144 -15.33 -18.71 13.81
CA SER A 144 -16.28 -17.60 13.83
C SER A 144 -15.77 -16.35 13.10
N THR A 145 -14.48 -16.05 13.19
CA THR A 145 -13.87 -14.87 12.59
C THR A 145 -13.77 -14.99 11.07
N ILE A 146 -13.31 -16.14 10.55
CA ILE A 146 -13.25 -16.35 9.10
C ILE A 146 -14.65 -16.39 8.46
N LEU A 147 -15.62 -16.97 9.16
CA LEU A 147 -17.01 -16.97 8.69
C LEU A 147 -17.62 -15.58 8.68
N PHE A 148 -17.35 -14.77 9.71
CA PHE A 148 -17.77 -13.38 9.71
C PHE A 148 -17.13 -12.58 8.58
N MET A 149 -15.85 -12.82 8.29
CA MET A 149 -15.14 -12.22 7.17
C MET A 149 -15.85 -12.51 5.83
N PHE A 150 -16.32 -13.75 5.61
CA PHE A 150 -17.09 -14.09 4.40
C PHE A 150 -18.46 -13.43 4.30
N ASN A 151 -19.07 -13.02 5.41
CA ASN A 151 -20.32 -12.25 5.36
C ASN A 151 -20.11 -10.83 4.80
N LEU A 152 -18.85 -10.36 4.73
CA LEU A 152 -18.49 -9.06 4.16
C LEU A 152 -18.29 -9.10 2.64
N ASP A 153 -18.34 -10.27 2.00
CA ASP A 153 -17.97 -10.46 0.59
C ASP A 153 -18.65 -9.46 -0.37
N LYS A 154 -19.99 -9.41 -0.36
CA LYS A 154 -20.74 -8.48 -1.20
C LYS A 154 -20.39 -7.01 -0.92
N TYR A 155 -20.08 -6.67 0.33
CA TYR A 155 -19.64 -5.30 0.67
C TYR A 155 -18.25 -5.00 0.14
N ILE A 156 -17.34 -5.96 0.18
CA ILE A 156 -15.97 -5.83 -0.34
C ILE A 156 -15.98 -5.71 -1.85
N GLU A 157 -16.75 -6.52 -2.57
CA GLU A 157 -16.88 -6.40 -4.02
C GLU A 157 -17.41 -5.03 -4.44
N LEU A 158 -18.51 -4.56 -3.82
CA LEU A 158 -19.07 -3.25 -4.10
C LEU A 158 -18.11 -2.10 -3.76
N ALA A 159 -17.40 -2.20 -2.64
CA ALA A 159 -16.40 -1.21 -2.26
C ALA A 159 -15.21 -1.22 -3.24
N PHE A 160 -14.77 -2.39 -3.70
CA PHE A 160 -13.69 -2.51 -4.67
C PHE A 160 -14.04 -1.81 -5.98
N ASP A 161 -15.21 -2.11 -6.55
CA ASP A 161 -15.66 -1.48 -7.82
C ASP A 161 -15.78 0.04 -7.70
N GLN A 162 -16.29 0.53 -6.56
CA GLN A 162 -16.37 1.97 -6.28
C GLN A 162 -15.00 2.63 -6.20
N LEU A 163 -14.05 1.99 -5.51
CA LEU A 163 -12.70 2.54 -5.35
C LEU A 163 -11.92 2.50 -6.66
N VAL A 164 -12.04 1.42 -7.45
CA VAL A 164 -11.42 1.31 -8.78
C VAL A 164 -11.89 2.47 -9.68
N GLY A 165 -13.18 2.82 -9.65
CA GLY A 165 -13.71 3.94 -10.42
C GLY A 165 -13.15 5.31 -10.02
N ILE A 166 -12.45 5.43 -8.89
CA ILE A 166 -11.87 6.68 -8.39
C ILE A 166 -10.33 6.69 -8.55
N VAL A 167 -9.68 5.55 -8.76
CA VAL A 167 -8.20 5.44 -8.83
C VAL A 167 -7.57 6.43 -9.81
N GLU A 168 -8.11 6.58 -11.01
CA GLU A 168 -7.58 7.53 -12.00
C GLU A 168 -7.61 8.98 -11.48
N LYS A 169 -8.68 9.36 -10.78
CA LYS A 169 -8.79 10.68 -10.14
C LYS A 169 -7.77 10.84 -9.01
N VAL A 170 -7.50 9.77 -8.25
CA VAL A 170 -6.43 9.76 -7.23
C VAL A 170 -5.08 10.04 -7.88
N ASP A 171 -4.74 9.32 -8.96
CA ASP A 171 -3.46 9.47 -9.65
C ASP A 171 -3.27 10.90 -10.22
N ILE A 172 -4.33 11.48 -10.80
CA ILE A 172 -4.32 12.85 -11.29
C ILE A 172 -4.05 13.84 -10.14
N ASN A 173 -4.77 13.73 -9.03
CA ASN A 173 -4.63 14.65 -7.90
C ASN A 173 -3.29 14.45 -7.18
N PHE A 174 -2.83 13.20 -7.03
CA PHE A 174 -1.53 12.89 -6.48
C PHE A 174 -0.41 13.48 -7.33
N THR A 175 -0.50 13.39 -8.66
CA THR A 175 0.48 14.01 -9.57
C THR A 175 0.50 15.53 -9.42
N ARG A 176 -0.67 16.18 -9.35
CA ARG A 176 -0.77 17.63 -9.14
C ARG A 176 -0.13 18.07 -7.81
N PHE A 177 -0.46 17.40 -6.71
CA PHE A 177 0.08 17.73 -5.40
C PHE A 177 1.58 17.43 -5.30
N SER A 178 2.04 16.38 -5.98
CA SER A 178 3.47 16.05 -6.10
C SER A 178 4.24 17.11 -6.87
N ASN A 179 3.69 17.60 -7.98
CA ASN A 179 4.29 18.68 -8.76
C ASN A 179 4.42 19.95 -7.92
N ILE A 180 3.39 20.33 -7.16
CA ILE A 180 3.46 21.47 -6.22
C ILE A 180 4.55 21.23 -5.18
N SER A 181 4.53 20.07 -4.51
CA SER A 181 5.54 19.70 -3.50
C SER A 181 6.96 19.78 -4.03
N SER A 182 7.19 19.38 -5.29
CA SER A 182 8.53 19.42 -5.89
C SER A 182 9.10 20.84 -6.06
N THR A 183 8.26 21.87 -6.08
CA THR A 183 8.68 23.28 -6.17
C THR A 183 9.00 23.91 -4.82
N VAL A 184 8.65 23.23 -3.72
CA VAL A 184 8.78 23.75 -2.36
C VAL A 184 10.01 23.13 -1.69
N THR A 185 10.89 23.98 -1.18
CA THR A 185 12.13 23.54 -0.50
C THR A 185 11.90 23.17 0.97
N ASP A 186 10.98 23.83 1.67
CA ASP A 186 10.62 23.49 3.05
C ASP A 186 9.41 22.56 3.10
N ALA A 187 9.64 21.30 3.48
CA ALA A 187 8.58 20.30 3.59
C ALA A 187 7.45 20.70 4.55
N LYS A 188 7.72 21.55 5.56
CA LYS A 188 6.72 21.97 6.54
C LYS A 188 5.64 22.87 5.96
N VAL A 189 5.93 23.58 4.87
CA VAL A 189 4.95 24.48 4.23
C VAL A 189 4.19 23.80 3.10
N ILE A 190 4.59 22.60 2.66
CA ILE A 190 3.93 21.85 1.58
C ILE A 190 2.41 21.78 1.78
N PRO A 191 1.87 21.38 2.95
CA PRO A 191 0.42 21.27 3.11
C PRO A 191 -0.29 22.60 2.89
N ASN A 192 0.29 23.70 3.39
CA ASN A 192 -0.29 25.04 3.25
C ASN A 192 -0.26 25.50 1.79
N VAL A 193 0.81 25.20 1.05
CA VAL A 193 0.92 25.54 -0.38
C VAL A 193 -0.09 24.75 -1.20
N ILE A 194 -0.28 23.45 -0.91
CA ILE A 194 -1.30 22.64 -1.57
C ILE A 194 -2.70 23.18 -1.25
N CYS A 195 -3.01 23.50 0.01
CA CYS A 195 -4.31 24.07 0.41
C CYS A 195 -4.61 25.43 -0.25
N ALA A 196 -3.58 26.21 -0.57
CA ALA A 196 -3.72 27.50 -1.25
C ALA A 196 -3.80 27.37 -2.78
N SER A 197 -3.59 26.18 -3.34
CA SER A 197 -3.61 25.95 -4.79
C SER A 197 -5.03 25.79 -5.34
N ASP A 198 -5.21 26.14 -6.62
CA ASP A 198 -6.48 25.94 -7.34
C ASP A 198 -6.83 24.46 -7.55
N TYR A 199 -5.91 23.54 -7.27
CA TYR A 199 -6.12 22.10 -7.43
C TYR A 199 -6.72 21.43 -6.19
N PHE A 200 -6.78 22.14 -5.05
CA PHE A 200 -7.30 21.60 -3.79
C PHE A 200 -8.71 22.12 -3.51
N ASP A 201 -9.69 21.22 -3.38
CA ASP A 201 -11.02 21.54 -2.89
C ASP A 201 -11.25 20.94 -1.50
N LYS A 202 -11.35 21.81 -0.49
CA LYS A 202 -11.64 21.43 0.91
C LYS A 202 -12.96 20.68 1.09
N ASN A 203 -13.88 20.75 0.12
CA ASN A 203 -15.15 20.02 0.15
C ASN A 203 -15.06 18.64 -0.52
N GLN A 204 -13.93 18.31 -1.16
CA GLN A 204 -13.67 16.98 -1.71
C GLN A 204 -12.95 16.12 -0.66
N LEU A 205 -13.60 15.05 -0.22
CA LEU A 205 -13.01 14.09 0.71
C LEU A 205 -11.67 13.53 0.18
N LEU A 206 -11.59 13.26 -1.12
CA LEU A 206 -10.38 12.78 -1.78
C LEU A 206 -9.19 13.72 -1.54
N ASP A 207 -9.37 15.02 -1.77
CA ASP A 207 -8.28 16.00 -1.67
C ASP A 207 -7.83 16.14 -0.22
N CYS A 208 -8.78 16.18 0.71
CA CYS A 208 -8.52 16.25 2.14
C CYS A 208 -7.76 15.02 2.65
N GLU A 209 -8.19 13.81 2.29
CA GLU A 209 -7.52 12.58 2.70
C GLU A 209 -6.14 12.44 2.05
N LEU A 210 -6.04 12.72 0.76
CA LEU A 210 -4.77 12.66 0.03
C LEU A 210 -3.73 13.60 0.65
N LEU A 211 -4.12 14.84 0.96
CA LEU A 211 -3.27 15.81 1.65
C LEU A 211 -2.84 15.27 3.03
N ALA A 212 -3.79 14.87 3.86
CA ALA A 212 -3.53 14.46 5.24
C ALA A 212 -2.68 13.19 5.35
N VAL A 213 -2.92 12.22 4.46
CA VAL A 213 -2.34 10.89 4.53
C VAL A 213 -0.98 10.82 3.83
N VAL A 214 -0.78 11.61 2.77
CA VAL A 214 0.41 11.51 1.91
C VAL A 214 1.36 12.70 2.08
N PHE A 215 0.84 13.92 2.23
CA PHE A 215 1.64 15.14 2.20
C PHE A 215 1.83 15.82 3.58
N CYS A 216 1.07 15.40 4.59
CA CYS A 216 1.25 15.84 5.99
C CYS A 216 2.00 14.81 6.86
N ALA A 217 2.31 13.63 6.32
CA ALA A 217 2.84 12.47 7.05
C ALA A 217 4.35 12.52 7.30
#